data_AF-A0A931VIN4-F1
#
_entry.id   AF-A0A931VIN4-F1
#
_cell.length_a   1.000
_cell.length_b   1.000
_cell.length_c   1.000
_cell.angle_alpha   90.00
_cell.angle_beta   90.00
_cell.angle_gamma   90.00
#
_symmetry.space_group_name_H-M   'P 1'
#
loop_
_entity.id
_entity.type
_entity.pdbx_description
1 polymer ?
#
loop_
_entity_poly.entity_id
_entity_poly.type
_entity_poly.pdbx_seq_one_letter_code
_entity_poly.pdbx_strand_id
1 'polypeptide(L)'
;MGKINLKELIIILLLTSFILFVGVAIGLSVGWIQGDAIGLKEGIAKGFEQGKLEGQAILRAELKAEAEKAAAEAANPFKETTVNPFEKAITNPFENIKLNPFDR
;
A
#
# COMPACT_ATOMS: atom_id res chain seq x y z
N MET A 1 62.46 -6.36 -34.18
CA MET A 1 61.14 -7.01 -33.96
C MET A 1 61.31 -8.49 -34.19
N GLY A 2 61.31 -9.29 -33.12
CA GLY A 2 61.38 -10.75 -33.23
C GLY A 2 60.12 -11.29 -33.90
N LYS A 3 60.26 -12.14 -34.93
CA LYS A 3 59.12 -12.79 -35.58
C LYS A 3 58.53 -13.81 -34.61
N ILE A 4 57.26 -13.66 -34.26
CA ILE A 4 56.52 -14.64 -33.47
C ILE A 4 56.20 -15.83 -34.40
N ASN A 5 56.52 -17.04 -33.96
CA ASN A 5 56.20 -18.26 -34.71
C ASN A 5 54.74 -18.68 -34.47
N LEU A 6 54.17 -19.44 -35.41
CA LEU A 6 52.76 -19.85 -35.35
C LEU A 6 52.39 -20.57 -34.03
N LYS A 7 53.29 -21.38 -33.48
CA LYS A 7 53.08 -22.08 -32.20
C LYS A 7 52.96 -21.11 -31.02
N GLU A 8 53.83 -20.10 -30.97
CA GLU A 8 53.80 -19.05 -29.94
C GLU A 8 52.50 -18.24 -30.03
N LEU A 9 52.05 -17.92 -31.25
CA LEU A 9 50.79 -17.20 -31.46
C LEU A 9 49.58 -18.01 -30.95
N ILE A 10 49.54 -19.31 -31.22
CA ILE A 10 48.46 -20.21 -30.75
C ILE A 10 48.46 -20.30 -29.23
N ILE A 11 49.63 -20.45 -28.62
CA ILE A 11 49.76 -20.52 -27.15
C ILE A 11 49.28 -19.22 -26.50
N ILE A 12 49.66 -18.05 -27.03
CA ILE A 12 49.22 -16.74 -26.55
C ILE A 12 47.69 -16.60 -26.68
N LEU A 13 47.11 -17.01 -27.81
CA LEU A 13 45.65 -16.98 -28.02
C LEU A 13 44.90 -17.86 -27.02
N LEU A 14 45.40 -19.06 -26.76
CA LEU A 14 44.78 -19.98 -25.79
C LEU A 14 44.89 -19.46 -24.35
N LEU A 15 46.05 -18.91 -23.97
CA LEU A 15 46.27 -18.33 -22.65
C LEU A 15 45.38 -17.11 -22.41
N THR A 16 45.32 -16.19 -23.36
CA THR A 16 44.48 -14.99 -23.25
C THR A 16 42.99 -15.34 -23.20
N SER A 17 42.54 -16.28 -24.03
CA SER A 17 41.17 -16.79 -24.01
C SER A 17 40.82 -17.46 -22.67
N PHE A 18 41.74 -18.28 -22.14
CA PHE A 18 41.53 -18.94 -20.85
C PHE A 18 41.45 -17.95 -19.69
N ILE A 19 42.34 -16.95 -19.65
CA ILE A 19 42.31 -15.91 -18.62
C ILE A 19 41.01 -15.11 -18.67
N LEU A 20 40.55 -14.73 -19.87
CA LEU A 20 39.27 -14.05 -20.05
C LEU A 20 38.10 -14.90 -19.56
N PHE A 21 38.08 -16.19 -19.94
CA PHE A 21 37.04 -17.11 -19.53
C PHE A 21 36.95 -17.25 -18.01
N VAL A 22 38.09 -17.44 -17.34
CA VAL A 22 38.17 -17.51 -15.87
C VAL A 22 37.71 -16.20 -15.23
N GLY A 23 38.14 -15.06 -15.76
CA GLY A 23 37.72 -13.74 -15.25
C GLY A 23 36.21 -13.54 -15.31
N VAL A 24 35.57 -13.90 -16.42
CA VAL A 24 34.10 -13.83 -16.57
C VAL A 24 33.41 -14.80 -15.62
N ALA A 25 33.88 -16.04 -15.51
CA ALA A 25 33.29 -17.05 -14.62
C ALA A 25 33.30 -16.60 -13.15
N ILE A 26 34.42 -16.03 -12.68
CA ILE A 26 34.54 -15.49 -11.33
C ILE A 26 33.59 -14.29 -11.14
N GLY A 27 33.58 -13.35 -12.10
CA GLY A 27 32.71 -12.17 -12.03
C GLY A 27 31.23 -12.52 -11.91
N LEU A 28 30.75 -13.47 -12.72
CA LEU A 28 29.38 -13.96 -12.66
C LEU A 28 29.07 -14.66 -11.33
N SER A 29 29.99 -15.49 -10.83
CA SER A 29 29.81 -16.22 -9.57
C SER A 29 29.68 -15.27 -8.37
N VAL A 30 30.57 -14.28 -8.29
CA VAL A 30 30.55 -13.28 -7.21
C VAL A 30 29.29 -12.40 -7.32
N GLY A 31 28.95 -11.95 -8.53
CA GLY A 31 27.76 -11.14 -8.76
C GLY A 31 26.47 -11.83 -8.34
N TRP A 32 26.35 -13.14 -8.62
CA TRP A 32 25.17 -13.92 -8.24
C TRP A 32 25.02 -14.05 -6.71
N ILE A 33 26.10 -14.43 -6.01
CA ILE A 33 26.09 -14.59 -4.54
C ILE A 33 25.75 -13.27 -3.85
N GLN A 34 26.32 -12.16 -4.33
CA GLN A 34 26.08 -10.85 -3.74
C GLN A 34 24.66 -10.33 -4.04
N GLY A 35 24.16 -10.56 -5.25
CA GLY A 35 22.82 -10.17 -5.66
C GLY A 35 21.73 -10.85 -4.82
N ASP A 36 21.83 -12.17 -4.62
CA ASP A 36 20.85 -12.94 -3.84
C ASP A 36 20.82 -12.50 -2.38
N ALA A 37 22.00 -12.31 -1.77
CA ALA A 37 22.10 -11.92 -0.36
C ALA A 37 21.53 -10.52 -0.09
N ILE A 38 21.75 -9.57 -1.00
CA ILE A 38 21.22 -8.20 -0.87
C ILE A 38 19.72 -8.17 -1.18
N GLY A 39 19.30 -8.82 -2.26
CA GLY A 39 17.91 -8.86 -2.69
C GLY A 39 16.98 -9.47 -1.63
N LEU A 40 17.39 -10.57 -1.00
CA LEU A 40 16.59 -11.22 0.04
C LEU A 40 16.44 -10.33 1.30
N LYS A 41 17.53 -9.70 1.75
CA LYS A 41 17.51 -8.84 2.94
C LYS A 41 16.62 -7.61 2.72
N GLU A 42 16.77 -6.94 1.58
CA GLU A 42 15.94 -5.79 1.25
C GLU A 42 14.47 -6.17 1.06
N GLY A 43 14.20 -7.31 0.40
CA GLY A 43 12.84 -7.79 0.17
C GLY A 43 12.10 -8.06 1.49
N ILE A 44 12.75 -8.73 2.44
CA ILE A 44 12.16 -9.01 3.77
C ILE A 44 11.92 -7.71 4.55
N ALA A 45 12.89 -6.80 4.57
CA ALA A 45 12.76 -5.54 5.30
C ALA A 45 11.60 -4.68 4.75
N LYS A 46 11.56 -4.48 3.44
CA LYS A 46 10.50 -3.72 2.77
C LYS A 46 9.13 -4.38 2.96
N GLY A 47 9.05 -5.71 2.81
CA GLY A 47 7.79 -6.45 3.00
C GLY A 47 7.25 -6.36 4.42
N PHE A 48 8.11 -6.42 5.44
CA PHE A 48 7.69 -6.31 6.84
C PHE A 48 7.20 -4.90 7.19
N GLU A 49 7.91 -3.86 6.76
CA GLU A 49 7.49 -2.47 6.99
C GLU A 49 6.18 -2.15 6.28
N GLN A 50 6.04 -2.59 5.03
CA GLN A 50 4.81 -2.39 4.26
C GLN A 50 3.63 -3.11 4.90
N GLY A 51 3.79 -4.38 5.29
CA GLY A 51 2.73 -5.13 5.96
C GLY A 51 2.30 -4.50 7.29
N LYS A 52 3.24 -3.92 8.06
CA LYS A 52 2.93 -3.20 9.30
C LYS A 52 2.15 -1.91 9.04
N LEU A 53 2.53 -1.14 8.02
CA LEU A 53 1.84 0.09 7.64
C LEU A 53 0.42 -0.19 7.14
N GLU A 54 0.26 -1.21 6.28
CA GLU A 54 -1.05 -1.62 5.76
C GLU A 54 -1.96 -2.12 6.89
N GLY A 55 -1.45 -2.97 7.78
CA GLY A 55 -2.22 -3.44 8.95
C GLY A 55 -2.67 -2.29 9.86
N GLN A 56 -1.78 -1.32 10.14
CA GLN A 56 -2.15 -0.14 10.93
C GLN A 56 -3.14 0.78 10.21
N ALA A 57 -3.07 0.88 8.89
CA ALA A 57 -4.00 1.68 8.10
C ALA A 57 -5.42 1.09 8.16
N ILE A 58 -5.56 -0.24 8.09
CA ILE A 58 -6.86 -0.93 8.23
C ILE A 58 -7.44 -0.68 9.63
N LEU A 59 -6.66 -0.93 10.68
CA LEU A 59 -7.09 -0.68 12.06
C LEU A 59 -7.50 0.77 12.30
N ARG A 60 -6.76 1.74 11.76
CA ARG A 60 -7.12 3.16 11.87
C ARG A 60 -8.39 3.48 11.09
N ALA A 61 -8.59 2.89 9.92
CA ALA A 61 -9.80 3.09 9.14
C ALA A 61 -11.04 2.53 9.88
N GLU A 62 -10.91 1.35 10.48
CA GLU A 62 -11.98 0.75 11.29
C GLU A 62 -12.29 1.59 12.53
N LEU A 63 -11.28 2.00 13.31
CA LEU A 63 -11.46 2.85 14.49
C LEU A 63 -12.08 4.21 14.11
N LYS A 64 -11.69 4.78 12.97
CA LYS A 64 -12.25 6.03 12.49
C LYS A 64 -13.71 5.87 12.09
N ALA A 65 -14.05 4.79 11.38
CA ALA A 65 -15.43 4.49 11.00
C ALA A 65 -16.33 4.25 12.23
N GLU A 66 -15.81 3.58 13.26
CA GLU A 66 -16.51 3.38 14.52
C GLU A 66 -16.69 4.69 15.28
N ALA A 67 -15.65 5.53 15.36
CA ALA A 67 -15.74 6.85 15.97
C ALA A 67 -16.73 7.77 15.26
N GLU A 68 -16.77 7.74 13.92
CA GLU A 68 -17.74 8.50 13.11
C GLU A 68 -19.18 8.01 13.36
N LYS A 69 -19.41 6.70 13.46
CA LYS A 69 -20.72 6.15 13.83
C LYS A 69 -21.13 6.56 15.24
N ALA A 70 -20.22 6.44 16.23
CA ALA A 70 -20.50 6.84 17.60
C ALA A 70 -20.80 8.34 17.70
N ALA A 71 -20.08 9.19 16.95
CA ALA A 71 -20.35 10.63 16.88
C ALA A 71 -21.71 10.93 16.24
N ALA A 72 -22.07 10.25 15.15
CA ALA A 72 -23.37 10.39 14.50
C ALA A 72 -24.53 9.95 15.42
N GLU A 73 -24.33 8.88 16.18
CA GLU A 73 -25.30 8.39 17.15
C GLU A 73 -25.43 9.32 18.36
N ALA A 74 -24.33 9.89 18.86
CA ALA A 74 -24.35 10.87 19.95
C ALA A 74 -24.97 12.21 19.53
N ALA A 75 -24.80 12.60 18.27
CA ALA A 75 -25.43 13.77 17.71
C ALA A 75 -26.93 13.57 17.37
N ASN A 76 -27.45 12.34 17.43
CA ASN A 76 -28.86 12.05 17.14
C ASN A 76 -29.75 12.42 18.35
N PRO A 77 -30.52 13.51 18.29
CA PRO A 77 -31.35 13.97 19.40
C PRO A 77 -32.55 13.05 19.69
N PHE A 78 -32.80 12.04 18.84
CA PHE A 78 -33.91 11.09 18.97
C PHE A 78 -33.48 9.71 19.48
N LYS A 79 -32.18 9.49 19.78
CA LYS A 79 -31.66 8.18 20.21
C LYS A 79 -32.13 7.76 21.60
N GLU A 80 -32.36 8.72 22.51
CA GLU A 80 -32.75 8.44 23.90
C GLU A 80 -34.25 8.56 24.17
N THR A 81 -35.06 8.96 23.20
CA THR A 81 -36.50 9.15 23.41
C THR A 81 -37.26 7.91 22.96
N THR A 82 -37.68 7.08 23.91
CA THR A 82 -38.66 5.99 23.67
C THR A 82 -40.07 6.51 23.36
N VAL A 83 -40.27 7.82 23.46
CA VAL A 83 -41.52 8.53 23.14
C VAL A 83 -41.29 9.27 21.84
N ASN A 84 -42.09 9.00 20.82
CA ASN A 84 -41.99 9.73 19.56
C ASN A 84 -42.35 11.21 19.86
N PRO A 85 -41.51 12.19 19.49
CA PRO A 85 -41.78 13.61 19.78
C PRO A 85 -43.06 14.11 19.09
N PHE A 86 -43.54 13.42 18.06
CA PHE A 86 -44.81 13.66 17.39
C PHE A 86 -45.98 12.86 17.96
N GLU A 87 -45.76 11.98 18.95
CA GLU A 87 -46.81 11.17 19.57
C GLU A 87 -47.79 12.02 20.39
N LYS A 88 -47.32 13.19 20.89
CA LYS A 88 -48.16 14.21 21.54
C LYS A 88 -48.56 15.36 20.61
N ALA A 89 -48.11 15.36 19.36
CA ALA A 89 -48.47 16.39 18.37
C ALA A 89 -49.83 16.05 17.76
N ILE A 90 -50.90 16.17 18.55
CA ILE A 90 -52.28 15.89 18.13
C ILE A 90 -52.87 17.05 17.30
N THR A 91 -52.15 18.15 17.13
CA THR A 91 -52.57 19.32 16.37
C THR A 91 -51.52 19.63 15.30
N ASN A 92 -51.96 19.65 14.05
CA ASN A 92 -51.10 20.04 12.94
C ASN A 92 -50.89 21.57 13.03
N PRO A 93 -49.65 22.07 13.11
CA PRO A 93 -49.39 23.51 13.22
C PRO A 93 -49.91 24.31 12.02
N PHE A 94 -50.26 23.63 10.93
CA PHE A 94 -50.82 24.21 9.72
C PHE A 94 -52.34 24.05 9.59
N GLU A 95 -53.03 23.49 10.61
CA GLU A 95 -54.47 23.21 10.57
C GLU A 95 -55.33 24.47 10.45
N ASN A 96 -54.85 25.61 10.96
CA ASN A 96 -55.53 26.90 10.90
C ASN A 96 -54.97 27.83 9.81
N ILE A 97 -54.20 27.33 8.85
CA ILE A 97 -53.82 28.15 7.71
C ILE A 97 -54.97 28.18 6.73
N LYS A 98 -55.47 29.38 6.47
CA LYS A 98 -56.39 29.64 5.37
C LYS A 98 -55.69 29.32 4.04
N LEU A 99 -55.97 28.14 3.49
CA LEU A 99 -55.40 27.71 2.20
C LEU A 99 -55.71 28.70 1.08
N ASN A 100 -56.83 29.42 1.19
CA ASN A 100 -57.30 30.33 0.16
C ASN A 100 -57.17 31.81 0.59
N PRO A 101 -56.19 32.57 0.05
CA PRO A 101 -56.02 33.99 0.34
C PRO A 101 -57.16 34.88 -0.21
N PHE A 102 -58.10 34.33 -0.99
CA PHE A 102 -59.23 35.06 -1.58
C PHE A 102 -60.59 34.81 -0.94
N ASP A 103 -60.71 33.89 0.02
CA ASP A 103 -61.96 33.76 0.78
C ASP A 103 -62.14 35.05 1.62
N ARG A 104 -63.20 35.81 1.40
CA ARG A 104 -63.67 36.89 2.29
C ARG A 104 -65.18 36.77 2.45
#